data_AF-A0A849QGA8-F1
#
_entry.id   AF-A0A849QGA8-F1
#
_cell.length_a   1.000
_cell.length_b   1.000
_cell.length_c   1.000
_cell.angle_alpha   90.00
_cell.angle_beta   90.00
_cell.angle_gamma   90.00
#
_symmetry.space_group_name_H-M   'P 1'
#
loop_
_entity.id
_entity.type
_entity.pdbx_description
1 polymer ?
#
loop_
_entity_poly.entity_id
_entity_poly.type
_entity_poly.pdbx_seq_one_letter_code
_entity_poly.pdbx_strand_id
1 'polypeptide(L)'
;MVQVYLSGPIVNSELRMDDFYHSVIDALEKQGIAVFAPQFLPPVDSVHVYKRDVDQVSKSDLLIAEVSHASLGVGMEIMLAIRLKKPILLFRHKNAKPLSLMVKGADGTALFEYSDLSEVVNVLRTRALNDLIVAQCPSCDSQVVEKTGTMMICAQCEKKHTM
;
A
#
# COMPACT_ATOMS: atom_id res chain seq x y z
N MET A 1 15.74 -4.46 -7.89
CA MET A 1 14.60 -5.34 -7.54
C MET A 1 13.68 -4.49 -6.71
N VAL A 2 12.40 -4.42 -7.05
CA VAL A 2 11.46 -3.55 -6.34
C VAL A 2 11.10 -4.16 -4.99
N GLN A 3 11.09 -3.33 -3.96
CA GLN A 3 10.78 -3.71 -2.59
C GLN A 3 9.49 -3.03 -2.13
N VAL A 4 8.56 -3.81 -1.59
CA VAL A 4 7.27 -3.34 -1.07
C VAL A 4 7.26 -3.47 0.44
N TYR A 5 6.85 -2.42 1.15
CA TYR A 5 6.46 -2.53 2.56
C TYR A 5 4.97 -2.85 2.66
N LEU A 6 4.62 -3.99 3.26
CA LEU A 6 3.24 -4.42 3.46
C LEU A 6 2.78 -4.05 4.87
N SER A 7 1.98 -2.99 4.94
CA SER A 7 1.41 -2.42 6.16
C SER A 7 0.01 -2.98 6.44
N GLY A 8 -0.32 -3.14 7.72
CA GLY A 8 -1.65 -3.51 8.17
C GLY A 8 -1.75 -3.64 9.70
N PRO A 9 -2.95 -3.81 10.26
CA PRO A 9 -3.13 -4.08 11.68
C PRO A 9 -2.41 -5.37 12.13
N ILE A 10 -1.59 -5.29 13.19
CA ILE A 10 -0.83 -6.44 13.75
C ILE A 10 -1.21 -6.71 15.21
N VAL A 11 -1.31 -5.66 16.02
CA VAL A 11 -1.39 -5.79 17.50
C VAL A 11 -2.71 -6.41 17.97
N ASN A 12 -3.83 -6.05 17.34
CA ASN A 12 -5.12 -6.66 17.65
C ASN A 12 -5.37 -7.82 16.69
N SER A 13 -5.30 -9.06 17.20
CA SER A 13 -5.47 -10.28 16.42
C SER A 13 -6.83 -10.38 15.73
N GLU A 14 -7.90 -9.82 16.31
CA GLU A 14 -9.25 -9.86 15.71
C GLU A 14 -9.37 -8.92 14.50
N LEU A 15 -8.47 -7.95 14.37
CA LEU A 15 -8.44 -6.98 13.28
C LEU A 15 -7.35 -7.30 12.25
N ARG A 16 -6.58 -8.38 12.46
CA ARG A 16 -5.55 -8.82 11.52
C ARG A 16 -6.20 -9.36 10.25
N MET A 17 -5.60 -8.99 9.13
CA MET A 17 -6.08 -9.35 7.80
C MET A 17 -5.11 -10.35 7.15
N ASP A 18 -4.87 -11.49 7.80
CA ASP A 18 -3.82 -12.44 7.38
C ASP A 18 -4.07 -13.00 5.96
N ASP A 19 -5.32 -13.26 5.57
CA ASP A 19 -5.66 -13.70 4.22
C ASP A 19 -5.32 -12.63 3.16
N PHE A 20 -5.54 -11.35 3.49
CA PHE A 20 -5.11 -10.24 2.64
C PHE A 20 -3.58 -10.23 2.53
N TYR A 21 -2.86 -10.36 3.64
CA TYR A 21 -1.40 -10.33 3.64
C TYR A 21 -0.80 -11.45 2.79
N HIS A 22 -1.28 -12.68 2.95
CA HIS A 22 -0.84 -13.81 2.13
C HIS A 22 -1.16 -13.59 0.65
N SER A 23 -2.35 -13.07 0.32
CA SER A 23 -2.74 -12.77 -1.07
C SER A 23 -1.84 -11.73 -1.73
N VAL A 24 -1.45 -10.68 -0.99
CA VAL A 24 -0.52 -9.67 -1.49
C VAL A 24 0.88 -10.26 -1.69
N ILE A 25 1.42 -10.98 -0.71
CA ILE A 25 2.76 -11.60 -0.81
C ILE A 25 2.81 -12.53 -2.02
N ASP A 26 1.85 -13.47 -2.13
CA ASP A 26 1.78 -14.42 -3.24
C ASP A 26 1.69 -13.73 -4.59
N ALA A 27 0.90 -12.67 -4.71
CA ALA A 27 0.72 -11.95 -5.97
C ALA A 27 1.99 -11.22 -6.42
N LEU A 28 2.76 -10.68 -5.47
CA LEU A 28 3.96 -9.88 -5.74
C LEU A 28 5.21 -10.75 -5.93
N GLU A 29 5.41 -11.76 -5.09
CA GLU A 29 6.57 -12.65 -5.20
C GLU A 29 6.56 -13.46 -6.51
N LYS A 30 5.37 -13.85 -6.99
CA LYS A 30 5.20 -14.48 -8.34
C LYS A 30 5.64 -13.56 -9.49
N GLN A 31 5.71 -12.25 -9.25
CA GLN A 31 6.19 -11.24 -10.20
C GLN A 31 7.67 -10.87 -9.96
N GLY A 32 8.34 -11.53 -9.01
CA GLY A 32 9.74 -11.22 -8.64
C GLY A 32 9.90 -9.93 -7.82
N ILE A 33 8.82 -9.46 -7.19
CA ILE A 33 8.82 -8.28 -6.32
C ILE A 33 9.02 -8.73 -4.87
N ALA A 34 9.98 -8.14 -4.18
CA ALA A 34 10.26 -8.47 -2.79
C ALA A 34 9.25 -7.78 -1.86
N VAL A 35 8.70 -8.50 -0.89
CA VAL A 35 7.75 -7.97 0.09
C VAL A 35 8.32 -8.07 1.49
N PHE A 36 8.37 -6.94 2.20
CA PHE A 36 8.63 -6.93 3.63
C PHE A 36 7.29 -6.92 4.39
N ALA A 37 7.04 -7.98 5.17
CA ALA A 37 5.78 -8.23 5.86
C ALA A 37 5.99 -8.40 7.39
N PRO A 38 5.94 -7.31 8.19
CA PRO A 38 6.24 -7.34 9.62
C PRO A 38 5.30 -8.23 10.47
N GLN A 39 4.07 -8.46 10.01
CA GLN A 39 3.04 -9.28 10.66
C GLN A 39 3.40 -10.75 10.86
N PHE A 40 4.40 -11.25 10.11
CA PHE A 40 4.88 -12.63 10.16
C PHE A 40 6.25 -12.76 10.83
N LEU A 41 6.79 -11.66 11.36
CA LEU A 41 8.05 -11.68 12.09
C LEU A 41 7.85 -12.10 13.55
N PRO A 42 8.84 -12.75 14.17
CA PRO A 42 8.77 -13.07 15.58
C PRO A 42 8.69 -11.79 16.44
N PRO A 43 8.05 -11.86 17.61
CA PRO A 43 7.96 -10.73 18.52
C PRO A 43 9.36 -10.30 18.98
N VAL A 44 9.58 -9.00 18.99
CA VAL A 44 10.77 -8.33 19.52
C VAL A 44 10.32 -7.11 20.33
N ASP A 45 11.23 -6.48 21.08
CA ASP A 45 10.87 -5.28 21.84
C ASP A 45 10.52 -4.10 20.92
N SER A 46 9.80 -3.14 21.49
CA SER A 46 9.25 -1.99 20.77
C SER A 46 10.32 -1.11 20.11
N VAL A 47 11.52 -1.01 20.67
CA VAL A 47 12.61 -0.22 20.08
C VAL A 47 13.09 -0.88 18.79
N HIS A 48 13.24 -2.20 18.78
CA HIS A 48 13.61 -2.94 17.58
C HIS A 48 12.51 -2.93 16.53
N VAL A 49 11.22 -3.11 16.91
CA VAL A 49 10.09 -2.99 15.97
C VAL A 49 10.12 -1.62 15.30
N TYR A 50 10.18 -0.54 16.08
CA TYR A 50 10.17 0.82 15.55
C TYR A 50 11.33 1.07 14.58
N LYS A 51 12.57 0.76 14.99
CA LYS A 51 13.76 0.99 14.15
C LYS A 51 13.73 0.16 12.87
N ARG A 52 13.35 -1.11 12.98
CA ARG A 52 13.22 -2.02 11.83
C ARG A 52 12.20 -1.49 10.85
N ASP A 53 10.99 -1.17 11.31
CA ASP A 53 9.88 -0.81 10.43
C ASP A 53 10.12 0.56 9.77
N VAL A 54 10.69 1.53 10.49
CA VAL A 54 11.13 2.81 9.90
C VAL A 54 12.19 2.59 8.81
N ASP A 55 13.20 1.76 9.07
CA ASP A 55 14.25 1.44 8.10
C ASP A 55 13.69 0.70 6.87
N GLN A 56 12.77 -0.23 7.07
CA GLN A 56 12.16 -1.01 5.99
C GLN A 56 11.23 -0.17 5.12
N VAL A 57 10.37 0.67 5.71
CA VAL A 57 9.59 1.66 4.93
C VAL A 57 10.54 2.57 4.14
N SER A 58 11.67 2.98 4.73
CA SER A 58 12.64 3.85 4.06
C SER A 58 13.31 3.19 2.86
N LYS A 59 13.57 1.89 2.91
CA LYS A 59 14.21 1.10 1.85
C LYS A 59 13.24 0.65 0.75
N SER A 60 11.97 0.44 1.07
CA SER A 60 10.95 0.02 0.10
C SER A 60 10.65 1.09 -0.94
N ASP A 61 10.41 0.72 -2.19
CA ASP A 61 10.05 1.65 -3.27
C ASP A 61 8.59 2.14 -3.15
N LEU A 62 7.71 1.31 -2.58
CA LEU A 62 6.30 1.63 -2.38
C LEU A 62 5.75 1.00 -1.10
N LEU A 63 4.63 1.53 -0.62
CA LEU A 63 3.90 1.00 0.53
C LEU A 63 2.51 0.50 0.10
N ILE A 64 2.15 -0.71 0.51
CA ILE A 64 0.80 -1.24 0.40
C ILE A 64 0.21 -1.34 1.80
N ALA A 65 -0.95 -0.75 2.05
CA ALA A 65 -1.60 -0.80 3.36
C ALA A 65 -3.02 -1.37 3.28
N GLU A 66 -3.32 -2.30 4.18
CA GLU A 66 -4.70 -2.66 4.53
C GLU A 66 -5.24 -1.65 5.56
N VAL A 67 -6.35 -0.99 5.23
CA VAL A 67 -6.93 0.11 6.04
C VAL A 67 -8.42 -0.10 6.38
N SER A 68 -8.91 -1.33 6.37
CA SER A 68 -10.27 -1.65 6.84
C SER A 68 -10.47 -1.37 8.32
N HIS A 69 -9.40 -1.48 9.10
CA HIS A 69 -9.40 -1.21 10.54
C HIS A 69 -8.43 -0.11 10.91
N ALA A 70 -8.83 0.76 11.84
CA ALA A 70 -7.98 1.82 12.34
C ALA A 70 -6.77 1.22 13.10
N SER A 71 -5.57 1.62 12.71
CA SER A 71 -4.32 1.17 13.33
C SER A 71 -3.34 2.35 13.43
N LEU A 72 -2.85 2.63 14.64
CA LEU A 72 -1.87 3.69 14.88
C LEU A 72 -0.55 3.42 14.14
N GLY A 73 -0.10 2.15 14.14
CA GLY A 73 1.11 1.74 13.44
C GLY A 73 1.02 2.00 11.92
N VAL A 74 -0.09 1.56 11.31
CA VAL A 74 -0.37 1.81 9.88
C VAL A 74 -0.38 3.30 9.57
N GLY A 75 -0.99 4.12 10.44
CA GLY A 75 -0.97 5.58 10.29
C GLY A 75 0.44 6.18 10.34
N MET A 76 1.31 5.69 11.23
CA MET A 76 2.72 6.11 11.29
C MET A 76 3.50 5.74 10.02
N GLU A 77 3.28 4.52 9.51
CA GLU A 77 3.93 4.01 8.30
C GLU A 77 3.49 4.79 7.05
N ILE A 78 2.19 5.04 6.90
CA ILE A 78 1.63 5.88 5.83
C ILE A 78 2.26 7.27 5.89
N MET A 79 2.28 7.91 7.06
CA MET A 79 2.86 9.25 7.21
C MET A 79 4.36 9.27 6.83
N LEU A 80 5.12 8.25 7.20
CA LEU A 80 6.52 8.13 6.81
C LEU A 80 6.67 7.97 5.28
N ALA A 81 5.86 7.14 4.65
CA ALA A 81 5.88 6.97 3.19
C ALA A 81 5.55 8.28 2.45
N ILE A 82 4.58 9.06 2.94
CA ILE A 82 4.26 10.41 2.42
C ILE A 82 5.48 11.32 2.51
N ARG A 83 6.12 11.37 3.68
CA ARG A 83 7.32 12.21 3.90
C ARG A 83 8.49 11.83 2.99
N LEU A 84 8.57 10.56 2.61
CA LEU A 84 9.58 10.04 1.69
C LEU A 84 9.13 10.06 0.22
N LYS A 85 7.94 10.60 -0.08
CA LYS A 85 7.33 10.67 -1.42
C LYS A 85 7.22 9.30 -2.11
N LYS A 86 7.00 8.25 -1.33
CA LYS A 86 6.77 6.90 -1.85
C LYS A 86 5.31 6.77 -2.26
N PRO A 87 4.99 6.16 -3.41
CA PRO A 87 3.61 5.85 -3.77
C PRO A 87 2.99 4.87 -2.77
N ILE A 88 1.73 5.09 -2.46
CA ILE A 88 0.98 4.32 -1.45
C ILE A 88 -0.28 3.73 -2.08
N LEU A 89 -0.43 2.41 -2.05
CA LEU A 89 -1.67 1.73 -2.42
C LEU A 89 -2.43 1.35 -1.14
N LEU A 90 -3.60 1.94 -0.96
CA LEU A 90 -4.48 1.66 0.17
C LEU A 90 -5.57 0.69 -0.27
N PHE A 91 -5.75 -0.41 0.48
CA PHE A 91 -6.84 -1.36 0.27
C PHE A 91 -7.79 -1.33 1.45
N ARG A 92 -9.09 -1.29 1.16
CA ARG A 92 -10.15 -1.24 2.16
C ARG A 92 -11.29 -2.18 1.78
N HIS A 93 -11.70 -3.05 2.68
CA HIS A 93 -12.87 -3.88 2.46
C HIS A 93 -14.13 -2.99 2.41
N LYS A 94 -15.03 -3.22 1.46
CA LYS A 94 -16.23 -2.37 1.24
C LYS A 94 -17.12 -2.23 2.48
N ASN A 95 -17.18 -3.28 3.30
CA ASN A 95 -18.01 -3.32 4.51
C ASN A 95 -17.27 -2.82 5.76
N ALA A 96 -16.06 -2.27 5.61
CA ALA A 96 -15.30 -1.73 6.71
C ALA A 96 -16.02 -0.52 7.34
N LYS A 97 -15.64 -0.20 8.59
CA LYS A 97 -16.04 1.08 9.22
C LYS A 97 -15.49 2.27 8.41
N PRO A 98 -16.06 3.48 8.56
CA PRO A 98 -15.57 4.66 7.86
C PRO A 98 -14.05 4.84 8.02
N LEU A 99 -13.36 5.08 6.90
CA LEU A 99 -11.94 5.38 6.90
C LEU A 99 -11.68 6.72 7.60
N SER A 100 -10.56 6.83 8.31
CA SER A 100 -10.12 8.10 8.90
C SER A 100 -10.05 9.21 7.82
N LEU A 101 -10.60 10.38 8.12
CA LEU A 101 -10.54 11.54 7.20
C LEU A 101 -9.09 11.96 6.91
N MET A 102 -8.18 11.77 7.87
CA MET A 102 -6.74 12.01 7.68
C MET A 102 -6.14 11.07 6.63
N VAL A 103 -6.50 9.77 6.67
CA VAL A 103 -6.01 8.79 5.69
C VAL A 103 -6.68 9.00 4.33
N LYS A 104 -7.98 9.32 4.33
CA LYS A 104 -8.73 9.61 3.09
C LYS A 104 -8.18 10.83 2.34
N GLY A 105 -7.70 11.85 3.06
CA GLY A 105 -7.08 13.05 2.49
C GLY A 105 -5.56 13.00 2.39
N ALA A 106 -4.95 11.83 2.56
CA ALA A 106 -3.49 11.70 2.57
C ALA A 106 -2.89 11.79 1.16
N ASP A 107 -1.81 12.56 1.03
CA ASP A 107 -1.08 12.73 -0.23
C ASP A 107 -0.39 11.42 -0.67
N GLY A 108 -0.12 11.29 -1.97
CA GLY A 108 0.62 10.16 -2.54
C GLY A 108 -0.10 8.82 -2.48
N THR A 109 -1.42 8.83 -2.29
CA THR A 109 -2.23 7.60 -2.14
C THR A 109 -3.10 7.29 -3.36
N ALA A 110 -3.35 6.01 -3.57
CA ALA A 110 -4.46 5.48 -4.38
C ALA A 110 -5.28 4.52 -3.52
N LEU A 111 -6.59 4.77 -3.41
CA LEU A 111 -7.50 3.97 -2.57
C LEU A 111 -8.32 2.99 -3.41
N PHE A 112 -8.24 1.72 -3.06
CA PHE A 112 -8.98 0.62 -3.66
C PHE A 112 -9.94 0.04 -2.64
N GLU A 113 -11.23 0.01 -2.98
CA GLU A 113 -12.20 -0.76 -2.21
C GLU A 113 -12.30 -2.16 -2.78
N TYR A 114 -12.34 -3.17 -1.92
CA TYR A 114 -12.47 -4.57 -2.34
C TYR A 114 -13.61 -5.28 -1.61
N SER A 115 -14.25 -6.22 -2.31
CA SER A 115 -15.22 -7.17 -1.73
C SER A 115 -14.63 -8.56 -1.54
N ASP A 116 -13.62 -8.87 -2.35
CA ASP A 116 -13.00 -10.18 -2.45
C ASP A 116 -11.50 -10.01 -2.73
N LEU A 117 -10.68 -10.96 -2.27
CA LEU A 117 -9.23 -10.88 -2.41
C LEU A 117 -8.76 -11.00 -3.87
N SER A 118 -9.57 -11.59 -4.76
CA SER A 118 -9.28 -11.60 -6.20
C SER A 118 -9.23 -10.19 -6.80
N GLU A 119 -9.98 -9.23 -6.28
CA GLU A 119 -9.95 -7.83 -6.72
C GLU A 119 -8.61 -7.18 -6.33
N VAL A 120 -8.13 -7.43 -5.11
CA VAL A 120 -6.81 -6.99 -4.63
C VAL A 120 -5.72 -7.57 -5.52
N VAL A 121 -5.74 -8.89 -5.73
CA VAL A 121 -4.76 -9.58 -6.58
C VAL A 121 -4.82 -9.07 -8.02
N ASN A 122 -6.00 -8.77 -8.56
CA ASN A 122 -6.14 -8.22 -9.90
C ASN A 122 -5.49 -6.83 -10.02
N VAL A 123 -5.72 -5.94 -9.05
CA VAL A 123 -5.03 -4.64 -9.00
C VAL A 123 -3.51 -4.85 -8.98
N LEU A 124 -2.99 -5.71 -8.11
CA LEU A 124 -1.54 -5.91 -8.00
C LEU A 124 -0.88 -6.58 -9.22
N ARG A 125 -1.64 -7.34 -10.01
CA ARG A 125 -1.15 -8.02 -11.22
C ARG A 125 -1.22 -7.18 -12.49
N THR A 126 -2.11 -6.20 -12.52
CA THR A 126 -2.39 -5.40 -13.73
C THR A 126 -1.68 -4.05 -13.73
N ARG A 127 -0.85 -3.79 -12.71
CA ARG A 127 -0.11 -2.53 -12.54
C ARG A 127 1.39 -2.76 -12.69
N ALA A 128 2.07 -1.87 -13.40
CA ALA A 128 3.53 -1.84 -13.43
C ALA A 128 4.07 -1.21 -12.13
N LEU A 129 4.12 -2.01 -11.04
CA LEU A 129 4.50 -1.52 -9.71
C LEU A 129 5.89 -0.85 -9.66
N ASN A 130 6.79 -1.25 -10.57
CA ASN A 130 8.13 -0.69 -10.68
C ASN A 130 8.16 0.73 -11.25
N ASP A 131 7.09 1.13 -11.94
CA ASP A 131 6.98 2.42 -12.62
C ASP A 131 6.02 3.36 -11.88
N LEU A 132 5.59 3.00 -10.68
CA LEU A 132 4.72 3.84 -9.86
C LEU A 132 5.46 5.06 -9.34
N ILE A 133 4.84 6.22 -9.51
CA ILE A 133 5.28 7.50 -8.97
C ILE A 133 4.12 8.24 -8.32
N VAL A 134 4.45 9.21 -7.47
CA VAL A 134 3.46 10.15 -6.91
C VAL A 134 3.18 11.25 -7.92
N ALA A 135 1.97 11.25 -8.49
CA ALA A 135 1.44 12.32 -9.34
C ALA A 135 -0.09 12.30 -9.32
N GLN A 136 -0.72 13.47 -9.34
CA GLN A 136 -2.18 13.58 -9.33
C GLN A 136 -2.80 13.09 -10.64
N CYS A 137 -3.81 12.23 -10.55
CA CYS A 137 -4.64 11.86 -11.68
C CYS A 137 -5.60 13.00 -12.05
N PRO A 138 -5.70 13.42 -13.33
CA PRO A 138 -6.66 14.42 -13.78
C PRO A 138 -8.14 13.98 -13.75
N SER A 139 -8.42 12.70 -13.50
CA SER A 139 -9.76 12.10 -13.65
C SER A 139 -10.32 11.43 -12.40
N CYS A 140 -9.57 11.38 -11.31
CA CYS A 140 -10.01 10.86 -10.01
C CYS A 140 -9.09 11.38 -8.90
N ASP A 141 -9.39 11.01 -7.66
CA ASP A 141 -8.65 11.52 -6.49
C ASP A 141 -7.28 10.87 -6.29
N SER A 142 -6.94 9.80 -7.03
CA SER A 142 -5.64 9.13 -6.96
C SER A 142 -4.46 10.08 -7.16
N GLN A 143 -3.44 9.90 -6.34
CA GLN A 143 -2.13 10.54 -6.45
C GLN A 143 -1.00 9.56 -6.81
N VAL A 144 -1.36 8.37 -7.32
CA VAL A 144 -0.40 7.34 -7.75
C VAL A 144 -0.67 6.97 -9.20
N VAL A 145 0.40 6.95 -10.00
CA VAL A 145 0.34 6.70 -11.44
C VAL A 145 1.52 5.84 -11.89
N GLU A 146 1.33 5.04 -12.93
CA GLU A 146 2.40 4.38 -13.66
C GLU A 146 2.96 5.32 -14.71
N LYS A 147 4.27 5.58 -14.65
CA LYS A 147 4.97 6.40 -15.64
C LYS A 147 5.33 5.57 -16.87
N THR A 148 4.81 5.97 -18.04
CA THR A 148 5.08 5.32 -19.33
C THR A 148 5.56 6.34 -20.36
N GLY A 149 6.85 6.66 -20.32
CA GLY A 149 7.45 7.67 -21.20
C GLY A 149 6.89 9.07 -20.94
N THR A 150 6.17 9.63 -21.91
CA THR A 150 5.45 10.93 -21.81
C THR A 150 4.00 10.77 -21.35
N MET A 151 3.55 9.54 -21.11
CA MET A 151 2.21 9.23 -20.64
C MET A 151 2.27 8.74 -19.20
N MET A 152 1.13 8.84 -18.54
CA MET A 152 0.88 8.25 -17.23
C MET A 152 -0.43 7.46 -17.26
N ILE A 153 -0.48 6.37 -16.51
CA ILE A 153 -1.68 5.55 -16.31
C ILE A 153 -2.05 5.64 -14.84
N CYS A 154 -3.28 6.05 -14.53
CA CYS A 154 -3.72 6.15 -13.14
C CYS A 154 -3.76 4.76 -12.49
N ALA A 155 -3.14 4.59 -11.32
CA ALA A 155 -3.17 3.33 -10.61
C ALA A 155 -4.60 2.96 -10.15
N GLN A 156 -5.46 3.93 -9.87
CA GLN A 156 -6.82 3.70 -9.39
C GLN A 156 -7.83 3.49 -10.53
N CYS A 157 -7.96 4.45 -11.45
CA CYS A 157 -9.01 4.46 -12.47
C CYS A 157 -8.56 3.97 -13.86
N GLU A 158 -7.29 3.58 -14.01
CA GLU A 158 -6.69 3.02 -15.24
C GLU A 158 -6.71 3.95 -16.48
N LYS A 159 -7.20 5.18 -16.33
CA LYS A 159 -7.21 6.17 -17.40
C LYS A 159 -5.78 6.62 -17.73
N LYS A 160 -5.53 6.79 -19.02
CA LYS A 160 -4.28 7.29 -19.56
C LYS A 160 -4.34 8.81 -19.71
N HIS A 161 -3.26 9.47 -19.32
CA HIS A 161 -3.10 10.92 -19.44
C HIS A 161 -1.72 11.22 -20.00
N THR A 162 -1.60 12.35 -20.70
CA THR A 162 -0.30 12.93 -21.03
C THR A 162 0.27 13.59 -19.78
N MET A 163 1.55 13.36 -19.49
CA MET A 163 2.26 14.02 -18.38
C MET A 163 2.66 15.45 -18.72
#